data_AF-A0A366MFE5-F1
#
_entry.id   AF-A0A366MFE5-F1
#
_cell.length_a   1.000
_cell.length_b   1.000
_cell.length_c   1.000
_cell.angle_alpha   90.00
_cell.angle_beta   90.00
_cell.angle_gamma   90.00
#
_symmetry.space_group_name_H-M   'P 1'
#
loop_
_entity.id
_entity.type
_entity.pdbx_description
1 polymer ?
#
loop_
_entity_poly.entity_id
_entity_poly.type
_entity_poly.pdbx_seq_one_letter_code
_entity_poly.pdbx_strand_id
1 'polypeptide(L)'
;MKNLKNLKSIDLLSTTIIGTSINLIWSIVFAIVLIVGLSSVIGRFDISFAIIGIGIVFGTIILSIAQYFGISFLYNFLIKKMKNIVVNMPGLDKITEVSVVPFSLMVAVISLIISISIYPLIFLALSFVSLLYPLLQAMSLQGLAWLVFPISLSFSPMFIVYAFIIGFVFTAIGTFIFNMISPKIGGLKLSLAADGKMTKIMSIDPKTTGMITGVICLIFGLIYGIIFSILTGNLPANLILIVILTIKGLIGGFIYGALSSVLYNFFSKKFTHVKLELEETE
;
A
#
# COMPACT_ATOMS: atom_id res chain seq x y z
N MET A 1 32.25 1.70 -6.07
CA MET A 1 31.80 3.10 -5.87
C MET A 1 30.28 3.08 -5.75
N LYS A 2 29.69 3.79 -4.76
CA LYS A 2 28.22 3.92 -4.67
C LYS A 2 27.79 4.86 -5.80
N ASN A 3 26.89 4.41 -6.68
CA ASN A 3 26.33 5.26 -7.72
C ASN A 3 25.00 5.79 -7.19
N LEU A 4 25.05 6.97 -6.60
CA LEU A 4 23.94 7.58 -5.89
C LEU A 4 23.10 8.41 -6.86
N LYS A 5 21.79 8.19 -6.87
CA LYS A 5 20.84 8.90 -7.71
C LYS A 5 19.76 9.59 -6.90
N ASN A 6 19.46 10.83 -7.25
CA ASN A 6 18.34 11.59 -6.72
C ASN A 6 17.09 11.30 -7.55
N LEU A 7 16.01 10.89 -6.90
CA LEU A 7 14.68 10.85 -7.51
C LEU A 7 14.11 12.28 -7.49
N LYS A 8 13.91 12.89 -8.66
CA LYS A 8 13.43 14.27 -8.80
C LYS A 8 11.98 14.38 -9.20
N SER A 9 11.49 13.48 -10.05
CA SER A 9 10.10 13.49 -10.48
C SER A 9 9.64 12.11 -10.91
N ILE A 10 8.33 11.94 -10.84
CA ILE A 10 7.61 10.73 -11.24
C ILE A 10 6.60 11.15 -12.30
N ASP A 11 6.58 10.44 -13.43
CA ASP A 11 5.56 10.70 -14.45
C ASP A 11 4.18 10.27 -13.94
N LEU A 12 3.27 11.25 -13.91
CA LEU A 12 1.93 11.09 -13.36
C LEU A 12 1.12 10.07 -14.15
N LEU A 13 1.17 10.17 -15.48
CA LEU A 13 0.31 9.38 -16.36
C LEU A 13 0.69 7.90 -16.31
N SER A 14 1.97 7.58 -16.50
CA SER A 14 2.42 6.18 -16.48
C SER A 14 2.21 5.51 -15.13
N THR A 15 2.50 6.21 -14.03
CA THR A 15 2.31 5.69 -12.68
C THR A 15 0.84 5.45 -12.38
N THR A 16 -0.05 6.36 -12.79
CA THR A 16 -1.49 6.22 -12.57
C THR A 16 -2.08 5.06 -13.37
N ILE A 17 -1.72 4.92 -14.65
CA ILE A 17 -2.23 3.84 -15.51
C ILE A 17 -1.78 2.48 -15.00
N ILE A 18 -0.47 2.31 -14.74
CA ILE A 18 0.09 1.04 -14.30
C ILE A 18 -0.38 0.69 -12.88
N GLY A 19 -0.35 1.65 -11.95
CA GLY A 19 -0.82 1.43 -10.58
C GLY A 19 -2.29 1.03 -10.53
N THR A 20 -3.16 1.74 -11.26
CA THR A 20 -4.59 1.41 -11.33
C THR A 20 -4.83 0.04 -11.95
N SER A 21 -4.08 -0.33 -12.99
CA SER A 21 -4.20 -1.63 -13.65
C SER A 21 -3.82 -2.79 -12.73
N ILE A 22 -2.74 -2.63 -11.95
CA ILE A 22 -2.31 -3.63 -10.96
C ILE A 22 -3.34 -3.73 -9.82
N ASN A 23 -3.81 -2.60 -9.29
CA ASN A 23 -4.80 -2.57 -8.22
C ASN A 23 -6.15 -3.15 -8.65
N LEU A 24 -6.53 -3.03 -9.92
CA LEU A 24 -7.72 -3.67 -10.46
C LEU A 24 -7.62 -5.20 -10.38
N ILE A 25 -6.47 -5.78 -10.72
CA ILE A 25 -6.29 -7.24 -10.60
C ILE A 25 -6.35 -7.66 -9.14
N TRP A 26 -5.69 -6.92 -8.24
CA TRP A 26 -5.76 -7.19 -6.80
C TRP A 26 -7.16 -7.03 -6.22
N SER A 27 -7.96 -6.07 -6.68
CA SER A 27 -9.33 -5.90 -6.21
C SER A 27 -10.23 -7.05 -6.65
N ILE A 28 -10.02 -7.60 -7.86
CA ILE A 28 -10.72 -8.81 -8.31
C ILE A 28 -10.33 -10.02 -7.45
N VAL A 29 -9.03 -10.23 -7.21
CA VAL A 29 -8.55 -11.32 -6.35
C VAL A 29 -9.12 -11.18 -4.94
N PHE A 30 -9.07 -9.97 -4.38
CA PHE A 30 -9.60 -9.68 -3.05
C PHE A 30 -11.12 -9.89 -2.98
N ALA A 31 -11.87 -9.43 -3.98
CA ALA A 31 -13.32 -9.63 -4.05
C ALA A 31 -13.68 -11.12 -4.08
N ILE A 32 -12.97 -11.93 -4.87
CA ILE A 32 -13.19 -13.38 -4.93
C ILE A 32 -12.92 -14.04 -3.56
N VAL A 33 -11.77 -13.73 -2.95
CA VAL A 33 -11.40 -14.26 -1.63
C VAL A 33 -12.44 -13.86 -0.58
N LEU A 34 -12.94 -12.63 -0.62
CA LEU A 34 -13.95 -12.13 0.29
C LEU A 34 -15.30 -12.83 0.10
N ILE A 35 -15.75 -13.04 -1.14
CA ILE A 35 -16.98 -13.78 -1.44
C ILE A 35 -16.90 -15.21 -0.92
N VAL A 36 -15.79 -15.91 -1.19
CA VAL A 36 -15.57 -17.29 -0.72
C VAL A 36 -15.51 -17.33 0.81
N GLY A 37 -14.81 -16.38 1.43
CA GLY A 37 -14.69 -16.27 2.88
C GLY A 37 -16.04 -16.07 3.57
N LEU A 38 -16.84 -15.10 3.11
CA LEU A 38 -18.17 -14.84 3.66
C LEU A 38 -19.14 -16.02 3.42
N SER A 39 -19.10 -16.62 2.24
CA SER A 39 -19.94 -17.78 1.92
C SER A 39 -19.61 -18.99 2.79
N SER A 40 -18.32 -19.18 3.12
CA SER A 40 -17.86 -20.25 4.02
C SER A 40 -18.34 -20.04 5.46
N VAL A 41 -18.25 -18.82 5.98
CA VAL A 41 -18.71 -18.48 7.34
C VAL A 41 -20.22 -18.69 7.49
N ILE A 42 -20.99 -18.36 6.46
CA ILE A 42 -22.46 -18.42 6.49
C ILE A 42 -22.97 -19.80 6.03
N GLY A 43 -22.10 -20.61 5.40
CA GLY A 43 -22.43 -21.95 4.89
C GLY A 43 -23.31 -21.96 3.64
N ARG A 44 -23.53 -20.80 3.00
CA ARG A 44 -24.27 -20.66 1.73
C ARG A 44 -23.76 -19.49 0.92
N PHE A 45 -23.95 -19.58 -0.39
CA PHE A 45 -23.74 -18.45 -1.30
C PHE A 45 -24.96 -17.50 -1.24
N ASP A 46 -24.69 -16.19 -1.12
CA ASP A 46 -25.71 -15.13 -1.19
C ASP A 46 -25.31 -14.13 -2.28
N ILE A 47 -26.29 -13.72 -3.09
CA ILE A 47 -26.06 -12.77 -4.19
C ILE A 47 -25.57 -11.40 -3.68
N SER A 48 -25.90 -11.05 -2.44
CA SER A 48 -25.44 -9.84 -1.77
C SER A 48 -23.91 -9.77 -1.69
N PHE A 49 -23.22 -10.90 -1.55
CA PHE A 49 -21.75 -10.93 -1.52
C PHE A 49 -21.15 -10.61 -2.89
N ALA A 50 -21.79 -11.04 -3.97
CA ALA A 50 -21.36 -10.71 -5.33
C ALA A 50 -21.52 -9.20 -5.60
N ILE A 51 -22.62 -8.58 -5.13
CA ILE A 51 -22.83 -7.13 -5.24
C ILE A 51 -21.73 -6.36 -4.48
N ILE A 52 -21.38 -6.79 -3.26
CA ILE A 52 -20.27 -6.21 -2.49
C ILE A 52 -18.95 -6.35 -3.25
N GLY A 53 -18.66 -7.54 -3.79
CA GLY A 53 -17.45 -7.78 -4.57
C GLY A 53 -17.33 -6.87 -5.80
N ILE A 54 -18.42 -6.71 -6.56
CA ILE A 54 -18.49 -5.78 -7.69
C ILE A 54 -18.24 -4.34 -7.20
N GLY A 55 -18.90 -3.92 -6.11
CA GLY A 55 -18.70 -2.61 -5.51
C GLY A 55 -17.24 -2.33 -5.12
N ILE A 56 -16.55 -3.32 -4.56
CA ILE A 56 -15.12 -3.22 -4.23
C ILE A 56 -14.28 -3.04 -5.49
N VAL A 57 -14.53 -3.82 -6.54
CA VAL A 57 -13.78 -3.73 -7.79
C VAL A 57 -13.91 -2.34 -8.41
N PHE A 58 -15.14 -1.85 -8.60
CA PHE A 58 -15.39 -0.53 -9.18
C PHE A 58 -14.90 0.61 -8.28
N GLY A 59 -15.14 0.53 -6.97
CA GLY A 59 -14.65 1.50 -6.00
C GLY A 59 -13.12 1.59 -6.01
N THR A 60 -12.44 0.45 -6.13
CA THR A 60 -10.97 0.42 -6.18
C THR A 60 -10.42 1.10 -7.42
N ILE A 61 -11.08 1.02 -8.59
CA ILE A 61 -10.63 1.73 -9.79
C ILE A 61 -10.64 3.24 -9.54
N ILE A 62 -11.76 3.78 -9.08
CA ILE A 62 -11.95 5.22 -8.85
C ILE A 62 -10.93 5.71 -7.81
N LEU A 63 -10.81 4.99 -6.70
CA LEU A 63 -9.87 5.34 -5.63
C LEU A 63 -8.41 5.23 -6.07
N SER A 64 -8.06 4.21 -6.88
CA SER A 64 -6.68 4.01 -7.35
C SER A 64 -6.24 5.13 -8.28
N ILE A 65 -7.12 5.60 -9.17
CA ILE A 65 -6.81 6.74 -10.05
C ILE A 65 -6.47 7.97 -9.20
N ALA A 66 -7.36 8.32 -8.26
CA ALA A 66 -7.15 9.46 -7.38
C ALA A 66 -5.90 9.31 -6.51
N GLN A 67 -5.64 8.10 -6.00
CA GLN A 67 -4.49 7.80 -5.16
C GLN A 67 -3.18 7.92 -5.92
N TYR A 68 -3.01 7.23 -7.05
CA TYR A 68 -1.74 7.26 -7.78
C TYR A 68 -1.46 8.61 -8.43
N PHE A 69 -2.50 9.26 -8.97
CA PHE A 69 -2.37 10.62 -9.47
C PHE A 69 -2.02 11.59 -8.35
N GLY A 70 -2.77 11.56 -7.24
CA GLY A 70 -2.59 12.45 -6.10
C GLY A 70 -1.22 12.29 -5.43
N ILE A 71 -0.78 11.05 -5.18
CA ILE A 71 0.55 10.78 -4.61
C ILE A 71 1.65 11.26 -5.54
N SER A 72 1.57 10.96 -6.85
CA SER A 72 2.59 11.38 -7.82
C SER A 72 2.65 12.90 -7.97
N PHE A 73 1.49 13.56 -7.95
CA PHE A 73 1.38 15.02 -7.99
C PHE A 73 2.00 15.66 -6.73
N LEU A 74 1.59 15.19 -5.55
CA LEU A 74 2.11 15.71 -4.28
C LEU A 74 3.60 15.45 -4.16
N TYR A 75 4.09 14.29 -4.60
CA TYR A 75 5.51 13.99 -4.66
C TYR A 75 6.27 15.02 -5.49
N ASN A 76 5.86 15.25 -6.74
CA ASN A 76 6.51 16.20 -7.66
C ASN A 76 6.47 17.65 -7.14
N PHE A 77 5.44 18.00 -6.35
CA PHE A 77 5.33 19.31 -5.71
C PHE A 77 6.26 19.43 -4.50
N LEU A 78 6.29 18.41 -3.63
CA LEU A 78 7.00 18.42 -2.35
C LEU A 78 8.50 18.22 -2.51
N ILE A 79 8.95 17.41 -3.47
CA ILE A 79 10.38 17.14 -3.70
C ILE A 79 11.17 18.42 -4.03
N LYS A 80 10.50 19.46 -4.57
CA LYS A 80 11.10 20.78 -4.82
C LYS A 80 11.43 21.56 -3.53
N LYS A 81 10.82 21.20 -2.41
CA LYS A 81 10.93 21.89 -1.11
C LYS A 81 11.50 21.02 0.01
N MET A 82 11.62 19.72 -0.24
CA MET A 82 12.06 18.73 0.74
C MET A 82 13.43 18.16 0.36
N LYS A 83 14.06 17.46 1.29
CA LYS A 83 15.35 16.80 1.04
C LYS A 83 15.19 15.73 -0.05
N ASN A 84 16.16 15.67 -0.97
CA ASN A 84 16.17 14.69 -2.05
C ASN A 84 16.17 13.25 -1.52
N ILE A 85 15.46 12.39 -2.25
CA ILE A 85 15.44 10.95 -1.99
C ILE A 85 16.58 10.35 -2.80
N VAL A 86 17.59 9.85 -2.08
CA VAL A 86 18.81 9.30 -2.66
C VAL A 86 18.65 7.79 -2.73
N VAL A 87 18.91 7.24 -3.90
CA VAL A 87 18.83 5.82 -4.21
C VAL A 87 20.21 5.35 -4.66
N ASN A 88 20.72 4.30 -4.02
CA ASN A 88 21.99 3.69 -4.42
C ASN A 88 21.73 2.64 -5.49
N MET A 89 22.26 2.87 -6.68
CA MET A 89 22.05 2.04 -7.87
C MET A 89 23.37 1.56 -8.49
N PRO A 90 24.04 0.56 -7.89
CA PRO A 90 25.27 0.04 -8.47
C PRO A 90 24.98 -0.58 -9.85
N GLY A 91 25.48 0.03 -10.92
CA GLY A 91 25.38 -0.50 -12.28
C GLY A 91 24.09 -0.19 -13.05
N LEU A 92 23.22 0.71 -12.55
CA LEU A 92 21.94 1.10 -13.16
C LEU A 92 20.89 -0.01 -13.33
N ASP A 93 21.17 -1.23 -12.88
CA ASP A 93 20.29 -2.40 -13.01
C ASP A 93 19.64 -2.82 -11.70
N LYS A 94 20.10 -2.26 -10.57
CA LYS A 94 19.69 -2.69 -9.22
C LYS A 94 19.53 -1.51 -8.29
N ILE A 95 18.51 -1.54 -7.44
CA ILE A 95 18.41 -0.65 -6.28
C ILE A 95 18.82 -1.43 -5.04
N THR A 96 19.88 -0.99 -4.38
CA THR A 96 20.39 -1.65 -3.16
C THR A 96 20.06 -0.89 -1.89
N GLU A 97 19.99 0.44 -1.94
CA GLU A 97 19.69 1.26 -0.77
C GLU A 97 18.83 2.47 -1.18
N VAL A 98 17.97 2.93 -0.26
CA VAL A 98 17.16 4.14 -0.37
C VAL A 98 17.35 4.96 0.90
N SER A 99 17.39 6.29 0.79
CA SER A 99 17.53 7.16 1.96
C SER A 99 16.31 7.05 2.88
N VAL A 100 16.50 6.43 4.05
CA VAL A 100 15.41 6.10 4.99
C VAL A 100 14.64 7.34 5.42
N VAL A 101 15.34 8.36 5.94
CA VAL A 101 14.71 9.55 6.53
C VAL A 101 14.03 10.44 5.48
N PRO A 102 14.66 10.82 4.35
CA PRO A 102 13.97 11.63 3.34
C PRO A 102 12.77 10.91 2.73
N PHE A 103 12.87 9.60 2.48
CA PHE A 103 11.76 8.82 1.93
C PHE A 103 10.61 8.69 2.93
N SER A 104 10.89 8.35 4.20
CA SER A 104 9.83 8.23 5.22
C SER A 104 9.15 9.56 5.51
N LEU A 105 9.90 10.66 5.53
CA LEU A 105 9.34 12.01 5.72
C LEU A 105 8.44 12.40 4.54
N MET A 106 8.87 12.13 3.29
CA MET A 106 8.08 12.41 2.09
C MET A 106 6.74 11.67 2.14
N VAL A 107 6.76 10.36 2.41
CA VAL A 107 5.54 9.56 2.52
C VAL A 107 4.64 10.07 3.65
N ALA A 108 5.21 10.38 4.82
CA ALA A 108 4.45 10.88 5.96
C ALA A 108 3.74 12.22 5.67
N VAL A 109 4.43 13.16 5.02
CA VAL A 109 3.84 14.46 4.65
C VAL A 109 2.75 14.28 3.59
N ILE A 110 2.96 13.43 2.58
CA ILE A 110 1.92 13.10 1.60
C ILE A 110 0.70 12.48 2.29
N SER A 111 0.90 11.49 3.17
CA SER A 111 -0.17 10.86 3.95
C SER A 111 -0.92 11.86 4.82
N LEU A 112 -0.23 12.83 5.43
CA LEU A 112 -0.84 13.89 6.22
C LEU A 112 -1.69 14.81 5.34
N ILE A 113 -1.19 15.28 4.20
CA ILE A 113 -1.95 16.14 3.27
C ILE A 113 -3.21 15.41 2.80
N ILE A 114 -3.06 14.16 2.34
CA ILE A 114 -4.19 13.33 1.88
C ILE A 114 -5.20 13.14 3.02
N SER A 115 -4.74 12.86 4.23
CA SER A 115 -5.63 12.66 5.38
C SER A 115 -6.36 13.93 5.78
N ILE A 116 -5.72 15.10 5.74
CA ILE A 116 -6.38 16.40 5.97
C ILE A 116 -7.44 16.66 4.90
N SER A 117 -7.15 16.36 3.63
CA SER A 117 -8.09 16.58 2.54
C SER A 117 -9.28 15.61 2.57
N ILE A 118 -9.05 14.35 2.91
CA ILE A 118 -10.07 13.29 2.89
C ILE A 118 -10.88 13.24 4.19
N TYR A 119 -10.30 13.64 5.33
CA TYR A 119 -10.96 13.53 6.64
C TYR A 119 -12.35 14.19 6.69
N PRO A 120 -12.56 15.43 6.20
CA PRO A 120 -13.89 16.04 6.21
C PRO A 120 -14.92 15.27 5.38
N LEU A 121 -14.50 14.69 4.25
CA LEU A 121 -15.36 13.89 3.38
C LEU A 121 -15.78 12.59 4.08
N ILE A 122 -14.83 11.90 4.73
CA ILE A 122 -15.12 10.69 5.50
C ILE A 122 -16.00 11.03 6.70
N PHE A 123 -15.69 12.10 7.43
CA PHE A 123 -16.46 12.53 8.57
C PHE A 123 -17.92 12.83 8.18
N LEU A 124 -18.13 13.54 7.06
CA LEU A 124 -19.47 13.80 6.54
C LEU A 124 -20.18 12.51 6.13
N ALA A 125 -19.52 11.63 5.37
CA ALA A 125 -20.09 10.34 4.96
C ALA A 125 -20.47 9.48 6.17
N LEU A 126 -19.62 9.42 7.19
CA LEU A 126 -19.89 8.68 8.42
C LEU A 126 -20.98 9.32 9.28
N SER A 127 -21.15 10.65 9.20
CA SER A 127 -22.28 11.35 9.83
C SER A 127 -23.61 10.96 9.18
N PHE A 128 -23.64 10.64 7.88
CA PHE A 128 -24.82 10.02 7.27
C PHE A 128 -25.04 8.59 7.76
N VAL A 129 -23.96 7.81 7.89
CA VAL A 129 -24.01 6.43 8.40
C VAL A 129 -24.49 6.37 9.85
N SER A 130 -24.14 7.34 10.68
CA SER A 130 -24.63 7.44 12.07
C SER A 130 -26.12 7.74 12.15
N LEU A 131 -26.68 8.48 11.18
CA LEU A 131 -28.14 8.70 11.05
C LEU A 131 -28.88 7.44 10.59
N LEU A 132 -28.22 6.52 9.86
CA LEU A 132 -28.81 5.25 9.47
C LEU A 132 -29.01 4.30 10.65
N TYR A 133 -28.17 4.38 11.68
CA TYR A 133 -28.28 3.51 12.86
C TYR A 133 -29.67 3.58 13.54
N PRO A 134 -30.19 4.75 13.98
CA PRO A 134 -31.52 4.83 14.58
C PRO A 134 -32.64 4.47 13.59
N LEU A 135 -32.48 4.74 12.29
CA LEU A 135 -33.45 4.34 11.26
C LEU A 135 -33.54 2.81 11.11
N LEU A 136 -32.39 2.12 11.06
CA LEU A 136 -32.34 0.66 11.00
C LEU A 136 -32.91 0.01 12.26
N GLN A 137 -32.70 0.62 13.43
CA GLN A 137 -33.33 0.19 14.68
C GLN A 137 -34.85 0.36 14.63
N ALA A 138 -35.35 1.50 14.12
CA ALA A 138 -36.78 1.75 13.96
C ALA A 138 -37.46 0.79 12.97
N MET A 139 -36.72 0.29 11.97
CA MET A 139 -37.17 -0.72 11.02
C MET A 139 -36.99 -2.17 11.53
N SER A 140 -36.61 -2.38 12.79
CA SER A 140 -36.31 -3.70 13.39
C SER A 140 -35.20 -4.51 12.72
N LEU A 141 -34.34 -3.88 11.92
CA LEU A 141 -33.19 -4.50 11.25
C LEU A 141 -31.94 -4.53 12.15
N GLN A 142 -32.07 -5.14 13.33
CA GLN A 142 -31.03 -5.13 14.36
C GLN A 142 -29.68 -5.64 13.85
N GLY A 143 -29.64 -6.71 13.05
CA GLY A 143 -28.38 -7.25 12.51
C GLY A 143 -27.58 -6.24 11.67
N LEU A 144 -28.25 -5.39 10.89
CA LEU A 144 -27.60 -4.33 10.12
C LEU A 144 -27.25 -3.13 11.00
N ALA A 145 -28.10 -2.79 11.98
CA ALA A 145 -27.83 -1.71 12.92
C ALA A 145 -26.53 -1.97 13.72
N TRP A 146 -26.32 -3.20 14.19
CA TRP A 146 -25.10 -3.60 14.90
C TRP A 146 -23.83 -3.56 14.04
N LEU A 147 -23.94 -3.73 12.72
CA LEU A 147 -22.81 -3.57 11.80
C LEU A 147 -22.45 -2.09 11.57
N VAL A 148 -23.46 -1.22 11.58
CA VAL A 148 -23.30 0.22 11.33
C VAL A 148 -22.81 0.97 12.58
N PHE A 149 -23.18 0.50 13.77
CA PHE A 149 -22.86 1.15 15.05
C PHE A 149 -21.35 1.39 15.28
N PRO A 150 -20.44 0.40 15.13
CA PRO A 150 -19.01 0.63 15.33
C PRO A 150 -18.44 1.62 14.32
N ILE A 151 -18.91 1.57 13.06
CA ILE A 151 -18.47 2.44 11.97
C ILE A 151 -18.79 3.91 12.29
N SER A 152 -19.94 4.16 12.91
CA SER A 152 -20.38 5.50 13.33
C SER A 152 -19.53 6.13 14.45
N LEU A 153 -18.89 5.30 15.28
CA LEU A 153 -18.12 5.75 16.46
C LEU A 153 -16.61 5.85 16.20
N SER A 154 -16.13 5.42 15.04
CA SER A 154 -14.70 5.11 14.84
C SER A 154 -13.82 6.24 14.29
N PHE A 155 -14.37 7.41 13.94
CA PHE A 155 -13.59 8.47 13.29
C PHE A 155 -13.36 9.68 14.19
N SER A 156 -12.14 9.75 14.73
CA SER A 156 -11.62 10.89 15.51
C SER A 156 -10.66 11.73 14.65
N PRO A 157 -10.53 13.06 14.87
CA PRO A 157 -9.49 13.89 14.27
C PRO A 157 -8.07 13.33 14.47
N MET A 158 -7.87 12.53 15.51
CA MET A 158 -6.61 11.80 15.75
C MET A 158 -6.20 10.90 14.58
N PHE A 159 -7.14 10.51 13.70
CA PHE A 159 -6.84 9.80 12.46
C PHE A 159 -5.77 10.51 11.61
N ILE A 160 -5.80 11.84 11.55
CA ILE A 160 -4.81 12.63 10.78
C ILE A 160 -3.41 12.46 11.39
N VAL A 161 -3.33 12.52 12.71
CA VAL A 161 -2.07 12.33 13.45
C VAL A 161 -1.56 10.89 13.28
N TYR A 162 -2.45 9.90 13.38
CA TYR A 162 -2.10 8.50 13.16
C TYR A 162 -1.63 8.26 11.73
N ALA A 163 -2.24 8.85 10.71
CA ALA A 163 -1.81 8.69 9.33
C ALA A 163 -0.38 9.21 9.10
N PHE A 164 -0.02 10.34 9.73
CA PHE A 164 1.36 10.84 9.69
C PHE A 164 2.34 9.92 10.43
N ILE A 165 2.03 9.54 11.68
CA ILE A 165 2.92 8.71 12.51
C ILE A 165 3.10 7.33 11.88
N ILE A 166 2.01 6.67 11.48
CA ILE A 166 2.04 5.35 10.84
C ILE A 166 2.78 5.46 9.51
N GLY A 167 2.46 6.47 8.68
CA GLY A 167 3.14 6.72 7.42
C GLY A 167 4.64 6.89 7.59
N PHE A 168 5.09 7.64 8.61
CA PHE A 168 6.50 7.83 8.90
C PHE A 168 7.17 6.55 9.42
N VAL A 169 6.63 5.98 10.50
CA VAL A 169 7.25 4.86 11.24
C VAL A 169 7.29 3.60 10.38
N PHE A 170 6.18 3.22 9.75
CA PHE A 170 6.14 2.02 8.92
C PHE A 170 7.01 2.19 7.67
N THR A 171 7.01 3.36 7.03
CA THR A 171 7.89 3.59 5.88
C THR A 171 9.36 3.57 6.29
N ALA A 172 9.72 4.15 7.44
CA ALA A 172 11.08 4.13 7.95
C ALA A 172 11.55 2.70 8.25
N ILE A 173 10.73 1.90 8.95
CA ILE A 173 11.01 0.49 9.25
C ILE A 173 11.15 -0.32 7.96
N GLY A 174 10.19 -0.19 7.03
CA GLY A 174 10.19 -0.90 5.76
C GLY A 174 11.43 -0.57 4.91
N THR A 175 11.82 0.70 4.87
CA THR A 175 13.01 1.15 4.12
C THR A 175 14.30 0.73 4.79
N PHE A 176 14.35 0.74 6.12
CA PHE A 176 15.49 0.21 6.87
C PHE A 176 15.71 -1.29 6.59
N ILE A 177 14.63 -2.08 6.62
CA ILE A 177 14.66 -3.50 6.28
C ILE A 177 15.07 -3.71 4.83
N PHE A 178 14.52 -2.92 3.90
CA PHE A 178 14.91 -2.93 2.51
C PHE A 178 16.43 -2.74 2.36
N ASN A 179 17.00 -1.71 2.99
CA ASN A 179 18.44 -1.44 2.93
C ASN A 179 19.29 -2.54 3.55
N MET A 180 18.77 -3.25 4.57
CA MET A 180 19.49 -4.34 5.23
C MET A 180 19.53 -5.62 4.38
N ILE A 181 18.46 -5.88 3.62
CA ILE A 181 18.28 -7.15 2.88
C ILE A 181 18.70 -7.01 1.43
N SER A 182 18.32 -5.91 0.77
CA SER A 182 18.51 -5.72 -0.66
C SER A 182 19.96 -5.96 -1.10
N PRO A 183 21.01 -5.47 -0.42
CA PRO A 183 22.40 -5.79 -0.77
C PRO A 183 22.75 -7.28 -0.66
N LYS A 184 22.14 -8.02 0.28
CA LYS A 184 22.42 -9.44 0.54
C LYS A 184 21.81 -10.39 -0.50
N ILE A 185 20.71 -9.99 -1.13
CA ILE A 185 19.99 -10.81 -2.12
C ILE A 185 20.19 -10.34 -3.57
N GLY A 186 21.13 -9.42 -3.79
CA GLY A 186 21.54 -8.96 -5.12
C GLY A 186 20.76 -7.76 -5.67
N GLY A 187 20.11 -6.99 -4.80
CA GLY A 187 19.38 -5.77 -5.12
C GLY A 187 17.97 -6.02 -5.65
N LEU A 188 17.11 -4.99 -5.60
CA LEU A 188 15.90 -4.96 -6.40
C LEU A 188 16.31 -4.78 -7.87
N LYS A 189 16.22 -5.84 -8.67
CA LYS A 189 16.67 -5.82 -10.07
C LYS A 189 15.61 -5.18 -10.96
N LEU A 190 16.03 -4.14 -11.66
CA LEU A 190 15.23 -3.34 -12.59
C LEU A 190 15.95 -3.27 -13.93
N SER A 191 15.22 -3.47 -15.02
CA SER A 191 15.72 -3.11 -16.35
C SER A 191 15.33 -1.66 -16.60
N LEU A 192 16.31 -0.78 -16.75
CA LEU A 192 16.10 0.65 -16.98
C LEU A 192 16.50 1.02 -18.42
N ALA A 193 15.74 1.93 -19.03
CA ALA A 193 16.06 2.52 -20.32
C ALA A 193 15.95 4.04 -20.26
N ALA A 194 16.87 4.75 -20.91
CA ALA A 194 16.81 6.20 -21.01
C ALA A 194 15.64 6.66 -21.90
N ASP A 195 14.96 7.73 -21.51
CA ASP A 195 13.86 8.37 -22.23
C ASP A 195 13.97 9.90 -22.11
N GLY A 196 14.97 10.47 -22.79
CA GLY A 196 15.29 11.90 -22.67
C GLY A 196 15.77 12.23 -21.25
N LYS A 197 15.06 13.13 -20.56
CA LYS A 197 15.35 13.49 -19.15
C LYS A 197 14.83 12.45 -18.14
N MET A 198 14.00 11.51 -18.59
CA MET A 198 13.38 10.50 -17.76
C MET A 198 14.05 9.14 -17.97
N THR A 199 13.90 8.25 -17.00
CA THR A 199 14.31 6.85 -17.04
C THR A 199 13.07 5.97 -16.97
N LYS A 200 12.87 5.13 -17.99
CA LYS A 200 11.80 4.12 -18.05
C LYS A 200 12.21 2.88 -17.27
N ILE A 201 11.31 2.37 -16.44
CA ILE A 201 11.43 1.02 -15.88
C ILE A 201 10.82 0.05 -16.90
N MET A 202 11.66 -0.72 -17.57
CA MET A 202 11.25 -1.70 -18.59
C MET A 202 10.68 -2.96 -17.95
N SER A 203 11.34 -3.44 -16.90
CA SER A 203 10.90 -4.61 -16.15
C SER A 203 11.41 -4.62 -14.73
N ILE A 204 10.67 -5.32 -13.86
CA ILE A 204 11.01 -5.58 -12.46
C ILE A 204 11.16 -7.09 -12.31
N ASP A 205 12.27 -7.56 -11.74
CA ASP A 205 12.47 -8.99 -11.48
C ASP A 205 11.52 -9.49 -10.37
N PRO A 206 10.59 -10.42 -10.68
CA PRO A 206 9.61 -10.87 -9.70
C PRO A 206 10.23 -11.58 -8.50
N LYS A 207 11.36 -12.27 -8.71
CA LYS A 207 12.01 -13.07 -7.67
C LYS A 207 12.59 -12.18 -6.57
N THR A 208 13.38 -11.18 -6.95
CA THR A 208 13.97 -10.25 -5.98
C THR A 208 12.92 -9.39 -5.30
N THR A 209 11.93 -8.86 -6.04
CA THR A 209 10.82 -8.10 -5.42
C THR A 209 10.03 -8.95 -4.44
N GLY A 210 9.64 -10.17 -4.82
CA GLY A 210 8.92 -11.09 -3.94
C GLY A 210 9.68 -11.35 -2.65
N MET A 211 10.98 -11.65 -2.72
CA MET A 211 11.78 -11.85 -1.50
C MET A 211 11.85 -10.61 -0.62
N ILE A 212 12.11 -9.43 -1.19
CA ILE A 212 12.18 -8.17 -0.44
C ILE A 212 10.85 -7.89 0.25
N THR A 213 9.74 -7.91 -0.50
CA THR A 213 8.41 -7.64 0.04
C THR A 213 8.01 -8.69 1.07
N GLY A 214 8.32 -9.97 0.83
CA GLY A 214 8.08 -11.05 1.78
C GLY A 214 8.74 -10.81 3.13
N VAL A 215 10.03 -10.46 3.17
CA VAL A 215 10.70 -10.23 4.47
C VAL A 215 10.22 -8.93 5.15
N ILE A 216 9.91 -7.88 4.40
CA ILE A 216 9.30 -6.68 4.96
C ILE A 216 7.94 -7.02 5.61
N CYS A 217 7.09 -7.78 4.92
CA CYS A 217 5.80 -8.21 5.44
C CYS A 217 5.91 -9.22 6.59
N LEU A 218 6.97 -10.04 6.64
CA LEU A 218 7.27 -10.89 7.79
C LEU A 218 7.44 -10.03 9.05
N ILE A 219 8.29 -9.00 8.97
CA ILE A 219 8.56 -8.13 10.11
C ILE A 219 7.32 -7.34 10.51
N PHE A 220 6.54 -6.83 9.55
CA PHE A 220 5.26 -6.19 9.88
C PHE A 220 4.24 -7.15 10.47
N GLY A 221 4.19 -8.40 10.01
CA GLY A 221 3.34 -9.44 10.60
C GLY A 221 3.70 -9.71 12.07
N LEU A 222 5.00 -9.74 12.38
CA LEU A 222 5.52 -9.87 13.73
C LEU A 222 5.18 -8.66 14.60
N ILE A 223 5.43 -7.44 14.11
CA ILE A 223 5.09 -6.19 14.82
C ILE A 223 3.59 -6.14 15.11
N TYR A 224 2.76 -6.41 14.10
CA TYR A 224 1.31 -6.42 14.23
C TYR A 224 0.84 -7.48 15.24
N GLY A 225 1.38 -8.70 15.18
CA GLY A 225 1.06 -9.76 16.13
C GLY A 225 1.40 -9.39 17.57
N ILE A 226 2.55 -8.75 17.81
CA ILE A 226 2.97 -8.30 19.15
C ILE A 226 2.02 -7.22 19.67
N ILE A 227 1.73 -6.19 18.86
CA ILE A 227 0.82 -5.11 19.24
C ILE A 227 -0.56 -5.68 19.60
N PHE A 228 -1.10 -6.55 18.75
CA PHE A 228 -2.39 -7.19 18.98
C PHE A 228 -2.40 -8.01 20.28
N SER A 229 -1.30 -8.71 20.57
CA SER A 229 -1.18 -9.52 21.79
C SER A 229 -1.15 -8.68 23.06
N ILE A 230 -0.51 -7.50 23.01
CA ILE A 230 -0.48 -6.55 24.13
C ILE A 230 -1.89 -5.98 24.37
N LEU A 231 -2.58 -5.57 23.30
CA LEU A 231 -3.91 -4.97 23.40
C LEU A 231 -4.97 -5.93 23.95
N THR A 232 -4.83 -7.23 23.68
CA THR A 232 -5.78 -8.26 24.14
C THR A 232 -5.41 -8.86 25.51
N GLY A 233 -4.26 -8.49 26.09
CA GLY A 233 -3.89 -8.85 27.46
C GLY A 233 -3.55 -10.32 27.71
N ASN A 234 -3.43 -11.15 26.67
CA ASN A 234 -3.16 -12.59 26.81
C ASN A 234 -1.99 -13.04 25.90
N LEU A 235 -0.76 -12.87 26.39
CA LEU A 235 0.43 -13.23 25.61
C LEU A 235 0.51 -14.74 25.28
N PRO A 236 0.28 -15.68 26.22
CA PRO A 236 0.42 -17.11 25.94
C PRO A 236 -0.55 -17.64 24.86
N ALA A 237 -1.82 -17.20 24.89
CA ALA A 237 -2.80 -17.60 23.88
C ALA A 237 -2.50 -17.01 22.50
N ASN A 238 -1.83 -15.84 22.45
CA ASN A 238 -1.53 -15.15 21.21
C ASN A 238 -0.17 -15.52 20.60
N LEU A 239 0.67 -16.31 21.26
CA LEU A 239 1.94 -16.79 20.68
C LEU A 239 1.70 -17.52 19.35
N ILE A 240 0.68 -18.38 19.30
CA ILE A 240 0.29 -19.08 18.07
C ILE A 240 -0.14 -18.08 16.99
N LEU A 241 -0.92 -17.05 17.37
CA LEU A 241 -1.37 -16.01 16.44
C LEU A 241 -0.20 -15.18 15.88
N ILE A 242 0.78 -14.82 16.71
CA ILE A 242 1.99 -14.11 16.27
C ILE A 242 2.72 -14.94 15.19
N VAL A 243 2.91 -16.24 15.44
CA VAL A 243 3.57 -17.14 14.48
C VAL A 243 2.77 -17.22 13.19
N ILE A 244 1.46 -17.41 13.27
CA ILE A 244 0.57 -17.48 12.10
C ILE A 244 0.64 -16.17 11.28
N LEU A 245 0.54 -15.01 11.93
CA LEU A 245 0.57 -13.71 11.27
C LEU A 245 1.94 -13.43 10.62
N THR A 246 3.02 -13.84 11.28
CA THR A 246 4.39 -13.68 10.76
C THR A 246 4.60 -14.54 9.50
N ILE A 247 4.18 -15.81 9.54
CA ILE A 247 4.29 -16.73 8.39
C ILE A 247 3.37 -16.29 7.25
N LYS A 248 2.12 -15.92 7.56
CA LYS A 248 1.19 -15.37 6.56
C LYS A 248 1.71 -14.07 5.95
N GLY A 249 2.35 -13.22 6.74
CA GLY A 249 3.03 -12.00 6.29
C GLY A 249 4.14 -12.32 5.29
N LEU A 250 5.00 -13.29 5.59
CA LEU A 250 6.06 -13.73 4.69
C LEU A 250 5.51 -14.24 3.35
N ILE A 251 4.60 -15.23 3.42
CA ILE A 251 4.05 -15.88 2.23
C ILE A 251 3.22 -14.89 1.41
N GLY A 252 2.34 -14.14 2.08
CA GLY A 252 1.49 -13.13 1.45
C GLY A 252 2.30 -12.01 0.82
N GLY A 253 3.32 -11.49 1.51
CA GLY A 253 4.22 -10.46 0.98
C GLY A 253 5.03 -10.96 -0.21
N PHE A 254 5.49 -12.22 -0.19
CA PHE A 254 6.20 -12.82 -1.31
C PHE A 254 5.31 -12.93 -2.55
N ILE A 255 4.11 -13.52 -2.38
CA ILE A 255 3.13 -13.66 -3.47
C ILE A 255 2.74 -12.28 -4.00
N TYR A 256 2.46 -11.33 -3.10
CA TYR A 256 2.07 -9.96 -3.47
C TYR A 256 3.17 -9.25 -4.27
N GLY A 257 4.41 -9.24 -3.78
CA GLY A 257 5.53 -8.58 -4.44
C GLY A 257 5.90 -9.22 -5.79
N ALA A 258 5.93 -10.55 -5.85
CA ALA A 258 6.24 -11.28 -7.07
C ALA A 258 5.14 -11.10 -8.13
N LEU A 259 3.86 -11.31 -7.78
CA LEU A 259 2.75 -11.13 -8.71
C LEU A 259 2.63 -9.68 -9.16
N SER A 260 2.79 -8.70 -8.26
CA SER A 260 2.76 -7.28 -8.64
C SER A 260 3.86 -6.93 -9.64
N SER A 261 5.05 -7.56 -9.54
CA SER A 261 6.13 -7.39 -10.53
C SER A 261 5.81 -8.06 -11.86
N VAL A 262 5.19 -9.24 -11.84
CA VAL A 262 4.71 -9.91 -13.08
C VAL A 262 3.64 -9.07 -13.77
N LEU A 263 2.66 -8.58 -13.01
CA LEU A 263 1.61 -7.70 -13.53
C LEU A 263 2.19 -6.39 -14.06
N TYR A 264 3.16 -5.80 -13.36
CA TYR A 264 3.92 -4.65 -13.86
C TYR A 264 4.53 -4.95 -15.23
N ASN A 265 5.29 -6.03 -15.37
CA ASN A 265 5.95 -6.41 -16.62
C ASN A 265 4.98 -6.71 -17.75
N PHE A 266 3.76 -7.16 -17.42
CA PHE A 266 2.70 -7.39 -18.39
C PHE A 266 2.05 -6.08 -18.84
N PHE A 267 1.70 -5.20 -17.91
CA PHE A 267 1.03 -3.93 -18.21
C PHE A 267 1.97 -2.89 -18.80
N SER A 268 3.24 -2.85 -18.39
CA SER A 268 4.25 -1.92 -18.93
C SER A 268 4.45 -2.12 -20.43
N LYS A 269 4.42 -3.38 -20.88
CA LYS A 269 4.50 -3.75 -22.30
C LYS A 269 3.25 -3.38 -23.11
N LYS A 270 2.07 -3.36 -22.48
CA LYS A 270 0.79 -3.11 -23.17
C LYS A 270 0.37 -1.64 -23.18
N PHE A 271 0.68 -0.90 -22.13
CA PHE A 271 0.25 0.47 -21.96
C PHE A 271 1.43 1.44 -22.08
N THR A 272 2.13 1.66 -20.97
CA THR A 272 3.27 2.57 -20.92
C THR A 272 4.19 2.16 -19.78
N HIS A 273 5.48 2.41 -19.94
CA HIS A 273 6.47 2.15 -18.90
C HIS A 273 6.43 3.28 -17.88
N VAL A 274 6.58 2.94 -16.60
CA VAL A 274 6.70 3.96 -15.54
C VAL A 274 8.00 4.74 -15.75
N LYS A 275 7.90 6.06 -15.73
CA LYS A 275 9.03 6.97 -15.96
C LYS A 275 9.39 7.73 -14.69
N LEU A 276 10.68 7.79 -14.41
CA LEU A 276 11.26 8.47 -13.24
C LEU A 276 12.39 9.39 -13.69
N GLU A 277 12.47 10.61 -13.17
CA GLU A 277 13.63 11.47 -13.36
C GLU A 277 14.67 11.15 -12.28
N LEU A 278 15.78 10.56 -12.73
CA LEU A 278 16.89 10.13 -11.89
C LEU A 278 18.14 10.93 -12.26
N GLU A 279 18.60 11.78 -11.36
CA GLU A 279 19.84 12.54 -11.55
C GLU A 279 20.97 11.95 -10.71
N GLU A 280 22.21 12.05 -11.19
CA GLU A 280 23.37 11.69 -10.38
C GLU A 280 23.52 12.65 -9.20
N THR A 281 23.97 12.13 -8.06
CA THR A 281 24.28 12.95 -6.89
C THR A 281 25.70 13.44 -7.07
N GLU A 282 25.90 14.77 -7.11
CA GLU A 282 27.22 15.40 -7.04
C GLU A 282 27.97 15.03 -5.75
#